data_AF-A0A553JJH6-F1
#
_entry.id   AF-A0A553JJH6-F1
#
_cell.length_a   1.000
_cell.length_b   1.000
_cell.length_c   1.000
_cell.angle_alpha   90.00
_cell.angle_beta   90.00
_cell.angle_gamma   90.00
#
_symmetry.space_group_name_H-M   'P 1'
#
loop_
_entity.id
_entity.type
_entity.pdbx_description
1 polymer ?
#
loop_
_entity_poly.entity_id
_entity_poly.type
_entity_poly.pdbx_seq_one_letter_code
_entity_poly.pdbx_strand_id
1 'polypeptide(L)'
;MFNTNKRKSLLPSILPLSIGIASILMLSGCTNYEPVAAGKCPEVVKHAKKVLGAMAPDAKTMMADCKAATDSERGCVMAATKKGALAQCM
;
A
#
# COMPACT_ATOMS: atom_id res chain seq x y z
N MET A 1 1.81 -8.39 -6.87
CA MET A 1 2.40 -7.15 -6.33
C MET A 1 1.41 -6.16 -5.72
N PHE A 2 0.26 -6.58 -5.19
CA PHE A 2 -0.39 -5.90 -4.05
C PHE A 2 -0.65 -7.00 -3.01
N ASN A 3 0.16 -7.09 -1.95
CA ASN A 3 0.12 -8.20 -1.00
C ASN A 3 -0.76 -7.82 0.21
N THR A 4 -2.00 -8.29 0.20
CA THR A 4 -3.03 -8.02 1.23
C THR A 4 -2.74 -8.66 2.60
N ASN A 5 -1.58 -9.31 2.79
CA ASN A 5 -1.28 -10.10 3.99
C ASN A 5 -0.53 -9.33 5.11
N LYS A 6 -0.13 -8.07 4.90
CA LYS A 6 0.65 -7.30 5.89
C LYS A 6 -0.18 -6.49 6.90
N ARG A 7 -1.47 -6.23 6.61
CA ARG A 7 -2.36 -5.42 7.48
C ARG A 7 -2.97 -6.14 8.68
N LYS A 8 -2.87 -7.47 8.78
CA LYS A 8 -3.39 -8.21 9.95
C LYS A 8 -2.54 -8.06 11.22
N SER A 9 -1.39 -7.39 11.14
CA SER A 9 -0.43 -7.25 12.24
C SER A 9 -0.41 -5.86 12.87
N LEU A 10 -1.56 -5.17 12.95
CA LEU A 10 -1.65 -3.92 13.71
C LEU A 10 -3.02 -3.71 14.36
N LEU A 11 -3.41 -4.63 15.24
CA LEU A 11 -4.02 -4.23 16.49
C LEU A 11 -2.98 -4.38 17.59
N PRO A 12 -2.29 -3.31 18.02
CA PRO A 12 -1.79 -3.26 19.37
C PRO A 12 -2.94 -2.74 20.24
N SER A 13 -3.61 -3.63 20.97
CA SER A 13 -4.33 -3.24 22.17
C SER A 13 -3.35 -2.50 23.07
N ILE A 14 -3.57 -1.21 23.21
CA ILE A 14 -2.72 -0.28 23.93
C ILE A 14 -2.89 -0.59 25.43
N LEU A 15 -1.89 -1.21 26.05
CA LEU A 15 -1.68 -1.12 27.50
C LEU A 15 -0.43 -0.26 27.76
N PRO A 16 -0.50 0.77 28.61
CA PRO A 16 0.58 1.74 28.77
C PRO A 16 1.58 1.31 29.87
N LEU A 17 2.70 2.04 29.93
CA LEU A 17 3.79 2.02 30.90
C LEU A 17 4.86 0.94 30.71
N SER A 18 5.98 1.32 30.09
CA SER A 18 7.29 1.44 30.76
C SER A 18 8.39 1.91 29.80
N ILE A 19 9.35 2.63 30.36
CA ILE A 19 10.45 3.38 29.76
C ILE A 19 11.30 2.56 28.78
N GLY A 20 11.50 3.08 27.57
CA GLY A 20 12.45 2.55 26.58
C GLY A 20 12.58 3.48 25.37
N ILE A 21 13.71 4.19 25.27
CA ILE A 21 14.06 5.00 24.11
C ILE A 21 14.40 4.05 22.96
N ALA A 22 13.46 3.84 22.04
CA ALA A 22 13.69 3.21 20.75
C ALA A 22 13.18 4.14 19.65
N SER A 23 14.07 5.02 19.20
CA SER A 23 13.82 5.89 18.06
C SER A 23 13.73 5.07 16.77
N ILE A 24 12.61 5.28 16.05
CA ILE A 24 12.51 5.28 14.57
C ILE A 24 12.58 3.85 13.96
N LEU A 25 11.48 3.29 13.44
CA LEU A 25 10.88 3.66 12.17
C LEU A 25 9.37 3.39 12.24
N MET A 26 8.60 4.40 12.67
CA MET A 26 7.21 4.49 12.22
C MET A 26 7.25 4.77 10.72
N LEU A 27 7.28 3.71 9.93
CA LEU A 27 6.96 3.81 8.51
C LEU A 27 5.44 3.97 8.45
N SER A 28 5.02 5.21 8.67
CA SER A 28 3.65 5.69 8.55
C SER A 28 3.17 5.52 7.10
N GLY A 29 2.91 4.27 6.73
CA GLY A 29 2.08 3.94 5.59
C GLY A 29 0.64 3.86 6.09
N CYS A 30 -0.20 4.77 5.60
CA CYS A 30 -1.65 4.87 5.83
C CYS A 30 -2.08 5.92 6.87
N THR A 31 -1.80 7.19 6.58
CA THR A 31 -2.88 8.19 6.74
C THR A 31 -4.05 7.75 5.86
N ASN A 32 -5.30 7.98 6.28
CA ASN A 32 -6.50 7.60 5.54
C ASN A 32 -6.43 8.10 4.08
N TYR A 33 -6.04 7.22 3.14
CA TYR A 33 -6.10 7.52 1.71
C TYR A 33 -7.54 7.43 1.23
N GLU A 34 -7.89 8.25 0.25
CA GLU A 34 -9.21 8.17 -0.36
C GLU A 34 -9.45 6.75 -0.90
N PRO A 35 -10.53 6.07 -0.48
CA PRO A 35 -10.83 4.72 -0.92
C PRO A 35 -11.10 4.71 -2.43
N VAL A 36 -10.41 3.83 -3.14
CA VAL A 36 -10.54 3.70 -4.59
C VAL A 36 -11.20 2.37 -4.91
N ALA A 37 -12.37 2.41 -5.53
CA ALA A 37 -13.13 1.22 -5.91
C ALA A 37 -12.36 0.30 -6.88
N ALA A 38 -12.62 -1.01 -6.82
CA ALA A 38 -12.00 -1.99 -7.72
C ALA A 38 -12.23 -1.71 -9.21
N GLY A 39 -13.31 -1.02 -9.58
CA GLY A 39 -13.58 -0.57 -10.96
C GLY A 39 -12.52 0.40 -11.51
N LYS A 40 -11.77 1.06 -10.62
CA LYS A 40 -10.68 1.98 -10.96
C LYS A 40 -9.33 1.30 -11.11
N CYS A 41 -9.27 -0.03 -11.00
CA CYS A 41 -8.02 -0.77 -11.15
C CYS A 41 -7.22 -0.45 -12.42
N PRO A 42 -7.83 -0.23 -13.61
CA PRO A 42 -7.08 0.12 -14.81
C PRO A 42 -6.23 1.39 -14.62
N GLU A 43 -6.78 2.37 -13.91
CA GLU A 43 -6.10 3.63 -13.58
C GLU A 43 -5.00 3.41 -12.54
N VAL A 44 -5.29 2.62 -11.50
CA VAL A 44 -4.33 2.24 -10.44
C VAL A 44 -3.11 1.51 -11.02
N VAL A 45 -3.33 0.54 -11.90
CA VAL A 45 -2.25 -0.22 -12.53
C VAL A 45 -1.46 0.63 -13.51
N LYS A 46 -2.12 1.50 -14.27
CA LYS A 46 -1.43 2.46 -15.14
C LYS A 46 -0.51 3.38 -14.33
N HIS A 47 -0.99 3.89 -13.19
CA HIS A 47 -0.21 4.71 -12.28
C HIS A 47 0.97 3.94 -11.68
N ALA A 48 0.73 2.74 -11.13
CA ALA A 48 1.77 1.88 -10.55
C ALA A 48 2.86 1.53 -11.59
N LYS A 49 2.47 1.18 -12.82
CA LYS A 49 3.42 0.94 -13.92
C LYS A 49 4.25 2.17 -14.24
N LYS A 50 3.64 3.36 -14.26
CA LYS A 50 4.36 4.63 -14.50
C LYS A 50 5.39 4.89 -13.40
N VAL A 51 5.03 4.66 -12.14
CA VAL A 51 5.94 4.86 -10.99
C VAL A 51 7.08 3.84 -11.01
N LEU A 52 6.79 2.56 -11.24
CA LEU A 52 7.77 1.47 -11.20
C LEU A 52 8.67 1.40 -12.44
N GLY A 53 8.16 1.81 -13.61
CA GLY A 53 8.87 1.73 -14.89
C GLY A 53 9.21 0.29 -15.26
N ALA A 54 10.48 0.03 -15.60
CA ALA A 54 10.96 -1.32 -15.94
C ALA A 54 10.87 -2.36 -14.81
N MET A 55 10.66 -1.92 -13.55
CA MET A 55 10.45 -2.83 -12.42
C MET A 55 8.98 -3.26 -12.26
N ALA A 56 8.09 -2.75 -13.11
CA ALA A 56 6.69 -3.14 -13.08
C ALA A 56 6.54 -4.57 -13.63
N PRO A 57 5.89 -5.50 -12.90
CA PRO A 57 5.40 -6.74 -13.48
C PRO A 57 4.42 -6.47 -14.62
N ASP A 58 4.04 -7.53 -15.31
CA ASP A 58 3.07 -7.44 -16.39
C ASP A 58 1.70 -6.91 -15.90
N ALA A 59 0.93 -6.35 -16.84
CA ALA A 59 -0.33 -5.70 -16.52
C ALA A 59 -1.41 -6.67 -16.01
N LYS A 60 -1.35 -7.96 -16.39
CA LYS A 60 -2.33 -8.97 -15.97
C LYS A 60 -2.11 -9.32 -14.51
N THR A 61 -0.85 -9.50 -14.09
CA THR A 61 -0.50 -9.70 -12.69
C THR A 61 -0.95 -8.52 -11.84
N MET A 62 -0.56 -7.29 -12.21
CA MET A 62 -1.00 -6.10 -11.46
C MET A 62 -2.52 -5.92 -11.41
N MET A 63 -3.24 -6.29 -12.47
CA MET A 63 -4.70 -6.28 -12.48
C MET A 63 -5.29 -7.24 -11.45
N ALA A 64 -4.78 -8.47 -11.40
CA ALA A 64 -5.25 -9.48 -10.46
C ALA A 64 -5.03 -9.03 -9.02
N ASP A 65 -3.82 -8.53 -8.75
CA ASP A 65 -3.49 -7.97 -7.45
C ASP A 65 -4.41 -6.78 -7.10
N CYS A 66 -4.68 -5.89 -8.06
CA CYS A 66 -5.43 -4.66 -7.78
C CYS A 66 -6.87 -5.00 -7.39
N LYS A 67 -7.45 -6.02 -8.00
CA LYS A 67 -8.79 -6.50 -7.68
C LYS A 67 -8.84 -7.21 -6.33
N ALA A 68 -7.76 -7.88 -5.94
CA ALA A 68 -7.64 -8.54 -4.64
C ALA A 68 -7.41 -7.55 -3.48
N ALA A 69 -6.86 -6.36 -3.77
CA ALA A 69 -6.64 -5.30 -2.79
C ALA A 69 -7.96 -4.74 -2.22
N THR A 70 -7.86 -4.05 -1.09
CA THR A 70 -8.93 -3.24 -0.50
C THR A 70 -8.98 -1.85 -1.14
N ASP A 71 -10.10 -1.14 -0.97
CA ASP A 71 -10.23 0.22 -1.52
C ASP A 71 -9.18 1.19 -0.97
N SER A 72 -8.81 1.03 0.31
CA SER A 72 -7.76 1.83 0.94
C SER A 72 -6.35 1.52 0.43
N GLU A 73 -6.08 0.26 0.05
CA GLU A 73 -4.79 -0.11 -0.56
C GLU A 73 -4.67 0.46 -1.97
N ARG A 74 -5.75 0.39 -2.75
CA ARG A 74 -5.83 1.06 -4.06
C ARG A 74 -5.63 2.57 -3.94
N GLY A 75 -6.20 3.19 -2.90
CA GLY A 75 -5.97 4.59 -2.55
C GLY A 75 -4.51 4.92 -2.24
N CYS A 76 -3.83 4.08 -1.44
CA CYS A 76 -2.40 4.22 -1.15
C CYS A 76 -1.56 4.23 -2.43
N VAL A 77 -1.83 3.28 -3.33
CA VAL A 77 -1.11 3.13 -4.60
C VAL A 77 -1.27 4.38 -5.46
N MET A 78 -2.46 4.97 -5.51
CA MET A 78 -2.72 6.21 -6.25
C MET A 78 -2.02 7.42 -5.65
N ALA A 79 -1.87 7.47 -4.32
CA ALA A 79 -1.13 8.54 -3.64
C ALA A 79 0.40 8.40 -3.76
N ALA A 80 0.90 7.18 -3.94
CA ALA A 80 2.33 6.90 -4.03
C ALA A 80 2.93 7.37 -5.36
N THR A 81 3.84 8.34 -5.31
CA THR A 81 4.52 8.90 -6.50
C THR A 81 5.93 8.35 -6.71
N LYS A 82 6.48 7.62 -5.74
CA LYS A 82 7.83 7.07 -5.76
C LYS A 82 7.82 5.55 -5.58
N LYS A 83 8.77 4.85 -6.20
CA LYS A 83 8.88 3.38 -6.15
C LYS A 83 8.93 2.83 -4.72
N GLY A 84 9.72 3.47 -3.85
CA GLY A 84 9.80 3.10 -2.44
C GLY A 84 8.50 3.30 -1.67
N ALA A 85 7.75 4.37 -1.98
CA ALA A 85 6.45 4.63 -1.37
C ALA A 85 5.38 3.63 -1.84
N LEU A 86 5.42 3.27 -3.13
CA LEU A 86 4.53 2.25 -3.69
C LEU A 86 4.76 0.89 -3.02
N ALA A 87 6.02 0.55 -2.71
CA ALA A 87 6.37 -0.65 -1.96
C ALA A 87 5.87 -0.66 -0.50
N GLN A 88 5.48 0.50 0.06
CA GLN A 88 4.84 0.59 1.38
C GLN A 88 3.33 0.39 1.32
N CYS A 89 2.74 0.47 0.12
CA CYS A 89 1.34 0.10 -0.11
C CYS A 89 1.17 -1.41 -0.34
N MET A 90 2.28 -2.16 -0.31
CA MET A 90 2.37 -3.60 -0.56
C MET A 90 2.49 -4.41 0.72
#